data_AF-A0A1Q8QD07-F1
#
_entry.id   AF-A0A1Q8QD07-F1
#
_cell.length_a   1.000
_cell.length_b   1.000
_cell.length_c   1.000
_cell.angle_alpha   90.00
_cell.angle_beta   90.00
_cell.angle_gamma   90.00
#
_symmetry.space_group_name_H-M   'P 1'
#
loop_
_entity.id
_entity.type
_entity.pdbx_description
1 polymer ?
#
loop_
_entity_poly.entity_id
_entity_poly.type
_entity_poly.pdbx_seq_one_letter_code
_entity_poly.pdbx_strand_id
1 'polypeptide(L)'
;MMNHIKVGKVTVAEKNFMLPIYNRRASLEELILTVSEKVHPDLYGKINNDLASTRIEYDNWWQKMQQKYSWKVNQNGYWIMDFNTCEVMLNEECEQANV
;
A
#
# COMPACT_ATOMS: atom_id res chain seq x y z
N MET A 1 4.52 16.73 -11.43
CA MET A 1 5.67 15.78 -11.44
C MET A 1 5.68 15.08 -10.09
N MET A 2 5.87 13.76 -10.05
CA MET A 2 5.90 13.01 -8.78
C MET A 2 7.29 13.14 -8.16
N ASN A 3 7.36 13.48 -6.87
CA ASN A 3 8.63 13.50 -6.14
C ASN A 3 8.72 12.26 -5.23
N HIS A 4 9.88 11.63 -5.20
CA HIS A 4 10.16 10.45 -4.37
C HIS A 4 11.20 10.82 -3.31
N ILE A 5 10.75 11.04 -2.08
CA ILE A 5 11.62 11.44 -0.98
C ILE A 5 11.86 10.25 -0.08
N LYS A 6 13.11 9.79 0.04
CA LYS A 6 13.45 8.75 1.01
C LYS A 6 13.21 9.27 2.43
N VAL A 7 12.32 8.62 3.17
CA VAL A 7 11.94 9.01 4.55
C VAL A 7 12.44 8.03 5.60
N GLY A 8 12.89 6.84 5.20
CA GLY A 8 13.45 5.89 6.14
C GLY A 8 13.75 4.52 5.55
N LYS A 9 13.88 3.55 6.44
CA LYS A 9 14.14 2.15 6.13
C LYS A 9 13.47 1.28 7.20
N VAL A 10 12.84 0.19 6.78
CA VAL A 10 12.33 -0.83 7.70
C VAL A 10 13.32 -1.98 7.85
N THR A 11 13.13 -2.80 8.88
CA THR A 11 13.88 -4.04 9.03
C THR A 11 13.43 -5.10 8.03
N VAL A 12 14.28 -6.10 7.77
CA VAL A 12 13.92 -7.25 6.94
C VAL A 12 12.70 -8.00 7.50
N ALA A 13 12.58 -8.09 8.83
CA ALA A 13 11.45 -8.76 9.48
C ALA A 13 10.13 -8.02 9.22
N GLU A 14 10.12 -6.68 9.35
CA GLU A 14 8.93 -5.86 9.06
C GLU A 14 8.55 -5.90 7.59
N LYS A 15 9.54 -5.84 6.69
CA LYS A 15 9.32 -6.02 5.25
C LYS A 15 8.75 -7.40 4.93
N ASN A 16 9.28 -8.45 5.55
CA ASN A 16 8.79 -9.83 5.35
C ASN A 16 7.38 -10.03 5.90
N PHE A 17 6.98 -9.31 6.95
CA PHE A 17 5.61 -9.28 7.43
C PHE A 17 4.67 -8.61 6.41
N MET A 18 5.09 -7.50 5.81
CA MET A 18 4.28 -6.72 4.87
C MET A 18 4.13 -7.38 3.48
N LEU A 19 5.16 -8.10 3.03
CA LEU A 19 5.20 -8.66 1.67
C LEU A 19 4.00 -9.59 1.35
N PRO A 20 3.58 -10.53 2.22
CA PRO A 20 2.37 -11.33 1.99
C PRO A 20 1.09 -10.49 1.87
N ILE A 21 0.95 -9.44 2.67
CA ILE A 21 -0.23 -8.56 2.67
C ILE A 21 -0.29 -7.79 1.34
N TYR A 22 0.85 -7.23 0.91
CA TYR A 22 0.98 -6.55 -0.39
C TYR A 22 0.62 -7.48 -1.55
N ASN A 23 1.17 -8.69 -1.57
CA ASN A 23 0.91 -9.67 -2.63
C ASN A 23 -0.56 -10.14 -2.62
N ARG A 24 -1.17 -10.34 -1.45
CA ARG A 24 -2.58 -10.72 -1.32
C ARG A 24 -3.48 -9.62 -1.86
N ARG A 25 -3.23 -8.36 -1.49
CA ARG A 25 -3.97 -7.20 -2.00
C ARG A 25 -3.90 -7.13 -3.52
N ALA A 26 -2.69 -7.19 -4.09
CA ALA A 26 -2.49 -7.15 -5.54
C ALA A 26 -3.20 -8.32 -6.24
N SER A 27 -3.08 -9.54 -5.72
CA SER A 27 -3.74 -10.72 -6.31
C SER A 27 -5.26 -10.61 -6.28
N LEU A 28 -5.85 -10.09 -5.19
CA LEU A 28 -7.30 -9.88 -5.08
C LEU A 28 -7.79 -8.75 -6.00
N GLU A 29 -7.00 -7.67 -6.16
CA GLU A 29 -7.28 -6.58 -7.09
C GLU A 29 -7.26 -7.04 -8.54
N GLU A 30 -6.33 -7.91 -8.94
CA GLU A 30 -6.36 -8.51 -10.27
C GLU A 30 -7.52 -9.50 -10.42
N LEU A 31 -7.78 -10.31 -9.40
CA LEU A 31 -8.85 -11.31 -9.44
C LEU A 31 -10.23 -10.68 -9.61
N ILE A 32 -10.54 -9.60 -8.87
CA ILE A 32 -11.85 -8.94 -8.94
C ILE A 32 -12.14 -8.38 -10.35
N LEU A 33 -11.10 -8.00 -11.12
CA LEU A 33 -11.25 -7.54 -12.50
C LEU A 33 -11.66 -8.68 -13.46
N THR A 34 -11.34 -9.92 -13.12
CA THR A 34 -11.64 -11.11 -13.95
C THR A 34 -12.96 -11.79 -13.58
N VAL A 35 -13.46 -11.60 -12.36
CA VAL A 35 -14.66 -12.27 -11.86
C VAL A 35 -15.91 -11.42 -12.15
N SER A 36 -16.86 -11.99 -12.90
CA SER A 36 -18.14 -11.33 -13.15
C SER A 36 -19.07 -11.42 -11.94
N GLU A 37 -19.42 -10.27 -11.37
CA GLU A 37 -20.41 -10.15 -10.29
C GLU A 37 -21.77 -10.77 -10.66
N LYS A 38 -22.20 -10.62 -11.92
CA LYS A 38 -23.50 -11.14 -12.39
C LYS A 38 -23.55 -12.67 -12.45
N VAL A 39 -22.42 -13.30 -12.77
CA VAL A 39 -22.33 -14.76 -12.96
C VAL A 39 -21.95 -15.46 -11.65
N HIS A 40 -21.12 -14.82 -10.82
CA HIS A 40 -20.60 -15.38 -9.58
C HIS A 40 -20.71 -14.40 -8.40
N PRO A 41 -21.93 -13.99 -8.00
CA PRO A 41 -22.14 -12.96 -6.97
C PRO A 41 -21.52 -13.35 -5.61
N ASP A 42 -21.62 -14.62 -5.21
CA ASP A 42 -21.05 -15.09 -3.94
C ASP A 42 -19.52 -15.04 -3.91
N LEU A 43 -18.87 -15.40 -5.02
CA LEU A 43 -17.42 -15.34 -5.14
C LEU A 43 -16.94 -13.89 -5.19
N TYR A 44 -17.63 -13.05 -5.96
CA TYR A 44 -17.36 -11.61 -6.04
C TYR A 44 -17.47 -10.95 -4.66
N GLY A 45 -18.52 -11.26 -3.90
CA GLY A 45 -18.70 -10.79 -2.52
C GLY A 45 -17.59 -11.25 -1.58
N LYS A 46 -17.15 -12.53 -1.68
CA LYS A 46 -16.02 -13.04 -0.89
C LYS A 46 -14.71 -12.32 -1.20
N ILE A 47 -14.42 -12.09 -2.49
CA ILE A 47 -13.20 -11.36 -2.92
C ILE A 47 -13.24 -9.93 -2.38
N ASN A 48 -14.38 -9.23 -2.49
CA ASN A 48 -14.51 -7.86 -1.98
C ASN A 48 -14.33 -7.79 -0.46
N ASN A 49 -14.92 -8.72 0.29
CA ASN A 49 -14.76 -8.76 1.74
C ASN A 49 -13.30 -9.01 2.14
N ASP A 50 -12.62 -9.92 1.45
CA ASP A 50 -11.22 -10.24 1.70
C ASP A 50 -10.27 -9.09 1.28
N LEU A 51 -10.62 -8.38 0.21
CA LEU A 51 -9.89 -7.19 -0.21
C LEU A 51 -10.04 -6.06 0.81
N ALA A 52 -11.24 -5.88 1.37
CA ALA A 52 -11.50 -4.90 2.41
C ALA A 52 -10.71 -5.19 3.70
N SER A 53 -10.71 -6.44 4.18
CA SER A 53 -9.92 -6.83 5.35
C SER A 53 -8.41 -6.69 5.10
N THR A 54 -7.93 -7.10 3.92
CA THR A 54 -6.52 -6.98 3.54
C THR A 54 -6.08 -5.51 3.44
N ARG A 55 -6.95 -4.61 2.93
CA ARG A 55 -6.67 -3.16 2.90
C ARG A 55 -6.54 -2.57 4.30
N ILE A 56 -7.43 -2.93 5.21
CA ILE A 56 -7.34 -2.49 6.62
C ILE A 56 -6.02 -2.94 7.25
N GLU A 57 -5.63 -4.20 7.04
CA GLU A 57 -4.34 -4.72 7.55
C GLU A 57 -3.14 -3.98 6.96
N TYR A 58 -3.17 -3.74 5.64
CA TYR A 58 -2.15 -2.99 4.90
C TYR A 58 -1.98 -1.56 5.44
N ASP A 59 -3.09 -0.83 5.62
CA ASP A 59 -3.09 0.55 6.10
C ASP A 59 -2.65 0.63 7.56
N ASN A 60 -3.12 -0.29 8.41
CA ASN A 60 -2.71 -0.37 9.81
C ASN A 60 -1.21 -0.60 9.95
N TRP A 61 -0.63 -1.44 9.09
CA TRP A 61 0.82 -1.67 9.09
C TRP A 61 1.57 -0.37 8.76
N TRP A 62 1.16 0.36 7.73
CA TRP A 62 1.77 1.64 7.36
C TRP A 62 1.66 2.67 8.47
N GLN A 63 0.50 2.82 9.09
CA GLN A 63 0.29 3.73 10.22
C GLN A 63 1.18 3.37 11.40
N LYS A 64 1.29 2.08 11.74
CA LYS A 64 2.15 1.61 12.82
C LYS A 64 3.64 1.91 12.55
N MET A 65 4.10 1.69 11.33
CA MET A 65 5.50 1.97 10.97
C MET A 65 5.78 3.47 10.90
N GLN A 66 4.85 4.25 10.35
CA GLN A 66 4.95 5.71 10.35
C GLN A 66 5.09 6.24 11.78
N GLN A 67 4.28 5.77 12.73
CA GLN A 67 4.37 6.17 14.13
C GLN A 67 5.67 5.72 14.79
N LYS A 68 6.11 4.47 14.52
CA LYS A 68 7.35 3.91 15.08
C LYS A 68 8.59 4.68 14.65
N TYR A 69 8.66 5.08 13.37
CA TYR A 69 9.83 5.71 12.77
C TYR A 69 9.68 7.21 12.57
N SER A 70 8.54 7.79 12.94
CA SER A 70 8.19 9.20 12.76
C SER A 70 8.42 9.70 11.33
N TRP A 71 8.02 8.91 10.32
CA TRP A 71 8.20 9.30 8.92
C TRP A 71 7.42 10.57 8.58
N LYS A 72 7.98 11.39 7.69
CA LYS A 72 7.31 12.57 7.12
C LYS A 72 5.96 12.17 6.53
N VAL A 73 4.95 12.98 6.80
CA VAL A 73 3.60 12.88 6.25
C VAL A 73 3.37 14.09 5.34
N ASN A 74 2.60 13.93 4.27
CA ASN A 74 2.09 15.03 3.44
C ASN A 74 0.61 14.76 3.15
N GLN A 75 -0.22 15.81 3.13
CA GLN A 75 -1.67 15.73 2.88
C GLN A 75 -2.02 14.96 1.60
N ASN A 76 -1.22 15.09 0.54
CA ASN A 76 -1.43 14.41 -0.74
C ASN A 76 -0.36 13.36 -1.03
N GLY A 77 0.33 12.87 0.01
CA GLY A 77 1.41 11.90 -0.12
C GLY A 77 1.03 10.51 0.35
N TYR A 78 1.70 9.50 -0.18
CA TYR A 78 1.62 8.12 0.30
C TYR A 78 3.01 7.49 0.41
N TRP A 79 3.15 6.53 1.31
CA TRP A 79 4.41 5.79 1.44
C TRP A 79 4.46 4.62 0.47
N ILE A 80 5.66 4.41 -0.08
CA ILE A 80 6.00 3.21 -0.82
C ILE A 80 7.25 2.58 -0.21
N MET A 81 7.37 1.27 -0.38
CA MET A 81 8.55 0.51 0.03
C MET A 81 9.21 -0.11 -1.19
N ASP A 82 10.54 -0.05 -1.24
CA ASP A 82 11.32 -0.96 -2.07
C ASP A 82 11.60 -2.24 -1.27
N PHE A 83 10.98 -3.35 -1.67
CA PHE A 83 11.10 -4.64 -1.00
C PHE A 83 12.51 -5.27 -1.11
N ASN A 84 13.34 -4.82 -2.06
CA ASN A 84 14.73 -5.30 -2.22
C ASN A 84 15.66 -4.59 -1.23
N THR A 85 15.50 -3.27 -1.07
CA THR A 85 16.40 -2.44 -0.26
C THR A 85 15.86 -2.15 1.15
N CYS A 86 14.58 -2.44 1.40
CA CYS A 86 13.80 -2.07 2.58
C CYS A 86 13.64 -0.56 2.79
N GLU A 87 13.94 0.25 1.76
CA GLU A 87 13.80 1.70 1.82
C GLU A 87 12.34 2.12 1.72
N VAL A 88 11.99 3.16 2.47
CA VAL A 88 10.66 3.76 2.45
C VAL A 88 10.76 5.17 1.88
N MET A 89 9.92 5.45 0.89
CA MET A 89 9.83 6.73 0.23
C MET A 89 8.44 7.33 0.44
N LEU A 90 8.38 8.65 0.56
CA LEU A 90 7.15 9.43 0.44
C LEU A 90 7.02 9.86 -1.02
N ASN A 91 5.94 9.41 -1.65
CA ASN A 91 5.52 9.91 -2.96
C ASN A 91 4.58 11.09 -2.72
N GLU A 92 4.96 12.27 -3.16
CA GLU A 92 4.13 13.47 -3.07
C GLU A 92 4.06 14.19 -4.42
N GLU A 93 2.88 14.72 -4.75
CA GLU A 93 2.71 15.58 -5.92
C GLU A 93 3.45 16.90 -5.69
N CYS A 94 4.28 17.30 -6.66
CA CYS A 94 4.90 18.62 -6.65
C CYS A 94 4.05 19.58 -7.51
N GLU A 95 3.45 20.60 -6.90
CA GLU A 95 2.92 21.76 -7.63
C GLU A 95 4.08 22.46 -8.34
N GLN A 96 3.97 22.66 -9.65
CA GLN A 96 4.87 23.59 -10.32
C GLN A 96 4.54 24.98 -9.80
N ALA A 97 5.52 25.66 -9.21
CA ALA A 97 5.42 27.10 -9.03
C ALA A 97 5.20 27.71 -10.41
N ASN A 98 3.99 28.20 -10.68
CA ASN A 98 3.72 29.02 -11.86
C ASN A 98 4.58 30.29 -11.71
N VAL A 99 5.70 30.33 -12.43
CA VAL A 99 6.51 31.53 -12.67
C VAL A 99 6.07 32.15 -13.98
#